data_AF-A0A352FQ53-F1
#
_entry.id   AF-A0A352FQ53-F1
#
_cell.length_a   1.000
_cell.length_b   1.000
_cell.length_c   1.000
_cell.angle_alpha   90.00
_cell.angle_beta   90.00
_cell.angle_gamma   90.00
#
_symmetry.space_group_name_H-M   'P 1'
#
loop_
_entity.id
_entity.type
_entity.pdbx_description
1 polymer ?
#
loop_
_entity_poly.entity_id
_entity_poly.type
_entity_poly.pdbx_seq_one_letter_code
_entity_poly.pdbx_strand_id
1 'polypeptide(L)'
;MPPKRDSFDRNVFINCPFDRDYYSLLRPLLFTITYLGFNPRIALESSDSGEMRIEKICALIKGSKYSVHDLSRLKAARTGEFYRLNML
;
A
#
# COMPACT_ATOMS: atom_id res chain seq x y z
N MET A 1 26.01 -12.35 -9.36
CA MET A 1 25.84 -11.52 -8.13
C MET A 1 24.61 -12.06 -7.42
N PRO A 2 24.68 -12.50 -6.15
CA PRO A 2 23.51 -13.03 -5.47
C PRO A 2 22.46 -11.91 -5.32
N PRO A 3 21.15 -12.23 -5.35
CA PRO A 3 20.12 -11.23 -5.14
C PRO A 3 20.35 -10.57 -3.78
N LYS A 4 20.40 -9.24 -3.74
CA LYS A 4 20.48 -8.47 -2.48
C LYS A 4 19.43 -9.03 -1.51
N ARG A 5 19.83 -9.49 -0.33
CA ARG A 5 18.91 -9.84 0.77
C ARG A 5 18.19 -8.61 1.35
N ASP A 6 18.24 -7.47 0.67
CA ASP A 6 18.22 -6.17 1.30
C ASP A 6 16.83 -5.56 1.22
N SER A 7 16.11 -5.65 2.34
CA SER A 7 15.15 -4.66 2.89
C SER A 7 13.91 -5.29 3.52
N PHE A 8 13.66 -6.60 3.38
CA PHE A 8 12.44 -7.26 3.89
C PHE A 8 12.11 -6.86 5.34
N ASP A 9 13.09 -6.95 6.25
CA ASP A 9 12.93 -6.63 7.67
C ASP A 9 12.58 -5.16 7.95
N ARG A 10 12.86 -4.27 7.00
CA ARG A 10 12.58 -2.83 7.09
C ARG A 10 11.42 -2.40 6.21
N ASN A 11 10.90 -3.27 5.35
CA ASN A 11 9.84 -2.94 4.44
C ASN A 11 8.48 -2.97 5.17
N VAL A 12 7.69 -1.92 4.93
CA VAL A 12 6.33 -1.76 5.43
C VAL A 12 5.41 -1.61 4.23
N PHE A 13 4.59 -2.63 3.97
CA PHE A 13 3.54 -2.52 2.96
C PHE A 13 2.43 -1.59 3.47
N ILE A 14 2.00 -0.65 2.65
CA ILE A 14 0.95 0.31 3.02
C ILE A 14 -0.18 0.18 2.03
N ASN A 15 -1.34 -0.22 2.55
CA ASN A 15 -2.58 -0.33 1.81
C ASN A 15 -3.64 0.56 2.45
N CYS A 16 -3.78 1.76 1.91
CA CYS A 16 -4.72 2.77 2.38
C CYS A 16 -5.38 3.47 1.19
N PRO A 17 -6.47 4.25 1.42
CA PRO A 17 -6.98 5.14 0.39
C PRO A 17 -5.87 6.06 -0.15
N PHE A 18 -5.92 6.37 -1.44
CA PHE A 18 -4.93 7.23 -2.08
C PHE A 18 -5.63 8.30 -2.90
N ASP A 19 -6.22 9.23 -2.18
CA ASP A 19 -6.96 10.36 -2.73
C ASP A 19 -6.71 11.58 -1.85
N ARG A 20 -7.16 12.74 -2.36
CA ARG A 20 -6.87 14.04 -1.74
C ARG A 20 -7.33 14.11 -0.29
N ASP A 21 -8.45 13.50 0.05
CA ASP A 21 -9.02 13.54 1.40
C ASP A 21 -8.18 12.72 2.39
N TYR A 22 -7.47 11.70 1.91
CA TYR A 22 -6.60 10.86 2.74
C TYR A 22 -5.16 11.39 2.85
N TYR A 23 -4.75 12.35 2.01
CA TYR A 23 -3.35 12.81 1.98
C TYR A 23 -2.87 13.47 3.29
N SER A 24 -3.78 14.05 4.06
CA SER A 24 -3.47 14.59 5.40
C SER A 24 -3.03 13.51 6.39
N LEU A 25 -3.50 12.27 6.21
CA LEU A 25 -3.11 11.10 7.00
C LEU A 25 -1.94 10.34 6.37
N LEU A 26 -1.90 10.25 5.04
CA LEU A 26 -0.85 9.56 4.32
C LEU A 26 0.53 10.20 4.55
N ARG A 27 0.63 11.53 4.49
CA ARG A 27 1.91 12.24 4.68
C ARG A 27 2.58 11.95 6.02
N PRO A 28 1.91 12.13 7.17
CA PRO A 28 2.52 11.81 8.47
C PRO A 28 2.80 10.31 8.64
N LEU A 29 1.98 9.43 8.06
CA LEU A 29 2.24 7.98 8.05
C LEU A 29 3.57 7.66 7.35
N LEU A 30 3.75 8.15 6.13
CA LEU A 30 4.98 7.94 5.35
C LEU A 30 6.19 8.58 6.03
N PHE A 31 6.05 9.82 6.51
CA PHE A 31 7.09 10.50 7.26
C PHE A 31 7.54 9.69 8.47
N THR A 32 6.59 9.18 9.27
CA THR A 32 6.90 8.41 10.48
C THR A 32 7.64 7.11 10.15
N ILE A 33 7.19 6.37 9.14
CA ILE A 33 7.82 5.12 8.70
C ILE A 33 9.26 5.39 8.24
N THR A 34 9.45 6.40 7.38
CA THR A 34 10.78 6.79 6.90
C THR A 34 11.67 7.31 8.01
N TYR A 35 11.14 8.14 8.91
CA TYR A 35 11.86 8.70 10.05
C TYR A 35 12.38 7.61 11.00
N LEU A 36 11.61 6.54 11.19
CA LEU A 36 12.00 5.38 12.00
C LEU A 36 12.99 4.43 11.28
N GLY A 37 13.45 4.78 10.07
CA GLY A 37 14.42 3.98 9.31
C GLY A 37 13.83 2.73 8.65
N PHE A 38 12.51 2.75 8.39
CA PHE A 38 11.78 1.76 7.61
C PHE A 38 11.54 2.26 6.18
N ASN A 39 11.22 1.33 5.29
CA ASN A 39 10.98 1.57 3.87
C ASN A 39 9.48 1.40 3.57
N PRO A 40 8.72 2.49 3.36
CA PRO A 40 7.32 2.37 2.97
C PRO A 40 7.22 1.81 1.55
N ARG A 41 6.30 0.87 1.33
CA ARG A 41 6.01 0.23 0.04
C ARG A 41 4.53 0.41 -0.29
N ILE A 42 4.21 1.25 -1.28
CA ILE A 42 2.81 1.63 -1.62
C ILE A 42 2.42 1.04 -2.98
N ALA A 43 1.19 0.57 -3.10
CA ALA A 43 0.69 -0.10 -4.30
C ALA A 43 0.59 0.78 -5.58
N LEU A 44 0.80 2.11 -5.50
CA LEU A 44 0.70 3.03 -6.64
C LEU A 44 1.98 3.24 -7.43
N GLU A 45 3.08 2.58 -7.07
CA GLU A 45 4.38 2.79 -7.71
C GLU A 45 4.46 2.33 -9.18
N SER A 46 3.42 1.72 -9.78
CA SER A 46 3.47 1.37 -11.21
C SER A 46 2.09 1.29 -11.87
N SER A 47 1.76 2.32 -12.65
CA SER A 47 0.58 2.41 -13.53
C SER A 47 0.74 1.62 -14.84
N ASP A 48 1.43 0.49 -14.81
CA ASP A 48 1.69 -0.29 -16.02
C ASP A 48 0.54 -1.28 -16.25
N SER A 49 -0.19 -1.10 -17.35
CA SER A 49 -1.48 -1.70 -17.67
C SER A 49 -1.43 -3.18 -18.09
N GLY A 50 -0.34 -3.90 -17.76
CA GLY A 50 -0.11 -5.29 -18.17
C GLY A 50 0.12 -6.28 -17.04
N GLU A 51 0.71 -5.87 -15.90
CA GLU A 51 0.83 -6.73 -14.73
C GLU A 51 -0.47 -6.73 -13.94
N MET A 52 -1.01 -7.91 -13.61
CA MET A 52 -2.22 -8.00 -12.79
C MET A 52 -1.95 -7.29 -11.47
N ARG A 53 -2.70 -6.23 -11.18
CA ARG A 53 -2.61 -5.44 -9.94
C ARG A 53 -2.50 -6.31 -8.68
N ILE A 54 -3.16 -7.47 -8.68
CA ILE A 54 -3.09 -8.48 -7.63
C ILE A 54 -1.70 -9.08 -7.47
N GLU A 55 -0.98 -9.39 -8.54
CA GLU A 55 0.37 -9.95 -8.48
C GLU A 55 1.36 -8.94 -7.86
N LYS A 56 1.24 -7.66 -8.23
CA LYS A 56 2.03 -6.57 -7.62
C LYS A 56 1.74 -6.44 -6.13
N ILE A 57 0.47 -6.42 -5.73
CA ILE A 57 0.09 -6.39 -4.32
C ILE A 57 0.66 -7.60 -3.58
N CYS A 58 0.53 -8.80 -4.16
CA CYS A 58 1.12 -10.03 -3.61
C CYS A 58 2.64 -9.91 -3.46
N ALA A 59 3.33 -9.33 -4.44
CA ALA A 59 4.78 -9.12 -4.40
C ALA A 59 5.19 -8.12 -3.31
N LEU A 60 4.45 -7.02 -3.15
CA LEU A 60 4.69 -6.03 -2.10
C LEU A 60 4.47 -6.61 -0.70
N ILE A 61 3.41 -7.42 -0.52
CA ILE A 61 3.13 -8.14 0.72
C ILE A 61 4.27 -9.13 1.01
N LYS A 62 4.64 -9.99 0.05
CA LYS A 62 5.73 -10.97 0.22
C LYS A 62 7.09 -10.32 0.46
N GLY A 63 7.29 -9.12 -0.04
CA GLY A 63 8.53 -8.33 0.11
C GLY A 63 8.61 -7.50 1.39
N SER A 64 7.60 -7.53 2.26
CA SER A 64 7.51 -6.67 3.46
C SER A 64 7.29 -7.47 4.73
N LYS A 65 8.08 -7.18 5.78
CA LYS A 65 7.90 -7.79 7.10
C LYS A 65 6.68 -7.24 7.83
N TYR A 66 6.42 -5.95 7.65
CA TYR A 66 5.34 -5.25 8.31
C TYR A 66 4.32 -4.77 7.29
N SER A 67 3.09 -4.54 7.75
CA SER A 67 2.03 -3.99 6.92
C SER A 67 1.11 -3.06 7.71
N VAL A 68 0.67 -1.97 7.08
CA VAL A 68 -0.32 -1.02 7.57
C VAL A 68 -1.50 -1.00 6.62
N HIS A 69 -2.69 -1.29 7.14
CA HIS A 69 -3.92 -1.32 6.35
C HIS A 69 -4.95 -0.34 6.89
N ASP A 70 -5.41 0.56 6.01
CA ASP A 70 -6.62 1.34 6.24
C ASP A 70 -7.74 0.79 5.34
N LEU A 71 -8.71 0.15 6.00
CA LEU A 71 -9.92 -0.41 5.40
C LEU A 71 -11.16 0.43 5.75
N SER A 72 -10.99 1.67 6.20
CA SER A 72 -12.10 2.52 6.69
C SER A 72 -13.06 2.96 5.58
N ARG A 73 -12.60 3.00 4.32
CA ARG A 73 -13.44 3.35 3.15
C ARG A 73 -14.26 2.17 2.65
N LEU A 74 -15.14 1.69 3.51
CA LEU A 74 -16.27 0.84 3.14
C LEU A 74 -17.48 1.73 2.83
N LYS A 75 -17.40 2.55 1.78
CA LYS A 75 -18.54 3.36 1.33
C LYS A 75 -18.92 3.04 -0.11
N ALA A 76 -20.15 2.58 -0.30
CA ALA A 76 -20.85 2.66 -1.57
C ALA A 76 -21.08 4.15 -1.88
N ALA A 77 -20.74 4.62 -3.07
CA ALA A 77 -20.98 6.02 -3.43
C ALA A 77 -22.48 6.27 -3.70
N ARG A 78 -23.24 5.22 -4.01
CA ARG A 78 -24.69 5.23 -4.22
C ARG A 78 -25.37 4.01 -3.61
N THR A 79 -26.65 4.14 -3.27
CA THR A 79 -27.51 3.02 -2.89
C THR A 79 -27.50 1.96 -4.00
N GLY A 80 -27.04 0.75 -3.69
CA GLY A 80 -26.96 -0.37 -4.65
C GLY A 80 -25.59 -0.59 -5.30
N GLU A 81 -24.56 0.21 -4.99
CA GLU A 81 -23.19 -0.06 -5.45
C GLU A 81 -22.45 -1.03 -4.52
N PHE A 82 -21.65 -1.92 -5.12
CA PHE A 82 -20.71 -2.75 -4.36
C PHE A 82 -19.62 -1.87 -3.74
N TYR A 83 -19.33 -2.09 -2.46
CA TYR A 83 -18.24 -1.42 -1.76
C TYR A 83 -16.92 -1.69 -2.48
N ARG A 84 -16.22 -0.63 -2.90
CA ARG A 84 -14.84 -0.76 -3.37
C ARG A 84 -13.92 -0.86 -2.17
N LEU A 85 -13.46 -2.07 -1.90
CA LEU A 85 -12.37 -2.29 -0.96
C LEU A 85 -11.08 -1.75 -1.57
N ASN A 86 -10.20 -1.16 -0.76
CA ASN A 86 -8.83 -0.89 -1.22
C ASN A 86 -8.05 -2.19 -1.53
N MET A 87 -8.64 -3.37 -1.22
CA MET A 87 -8.05 -4.70 -1.32
C MET A 87 -8.88 -5.73 -2.10
N LEU A 88 -9.90 -5.34 -2.89
CA LEU A 88 -10.55 -6.22 -3.88
C LEU A 88 -11.00 -5.41 -5.09
#